data_AF-X1MEF3-F1
#
_entry.id   AF-X1MEF3-F1
#
_cell.length_a   1.000
_cell.length_b   1.000
_cell.length_c   1.000
_cell.angle_alpha   90.00
_cell.angle_beta   90.00
_cell.angle_gamma   90.00
#
_symmetry.space_group_name_H-M   'P 1'
#
loop_
_entity.id
_entity.type
_entity.pdbx_description
1 polymer ?
#
loop_
_entity_poly.entity_id
_entity_poly.type
_entity_poly.pdbx_seq_one_letter_code
_entity_poly.pdbx_strand_id
1 'polypeptide(L)' 'DVPDELIERLRKATTREQVRKEGIKIAVETINSLKEIEGVAGIHIMAIEWEEVVPEICEASGLYPRTSLEELGRQ' A
#
# COMPACT_ATOMS: atom_id res chain seq x y z
N ASP A 1 15.04 -2.81 -10.48
CA ASP A 1 14.67 -1.57 -11.20
C ASP A 1 13.21 -1.25 -11.01
N VAL A 2 12.80 0.02 -11.24
CA VAL A 2 11.40 0.43 -11.19
C VAL A 2 10.75 0.16 -12.55
N PRO A 3 9.60 -0.54 -12.63
CA PRO A 3 8.91 -0.78 -13.89
C PRO A 3 8.51 0.51 -14.62
N ASP A 4 8.70 0.56 -15.94
CA ASP A 4 8.40 1.73 -16.77
C ASP A 4 6.94 2.19 -16.64
N GLU A 5 6.00 1.26 -16.49
CA GLU A 5 4.59 1.59 -16.32
C GLU A 5 4.32 2.44 -15.05
N LEU A 6 5.00 2.14 -13.94
CA LEU A 6 4.85 2.91 -12.71
C LEU A 6 5.46 4.31 -12.85
N ILE A 7 6.58 4.41 -13.58
CA ILE A 7 7.20 5.70 -13.91
C ILE A 7 6.23 6.56 -14.73
N GLU A 8 5.62 5.98 -15.76
CA GLU A 8 4.66 6.69 -16.61
C GLU A 8 3.39 7.09 -15.86
N ARG A 9 2.88 6.26 -14.95
CA ARG A 9 1.75 6.61 -14.07
C ARG A 9 2.07 7.84 -13.22
N LEU A 10 3.24 7.88 -12.59
CA LEU A 10 3.67 9.01 -11.77
C LEU A 10 3.94 10.27 -12.62
N ARG A 11 4.48 10.14 -13.84
CA ARG A 11 4.69 11.26 -14.76
C ARG A 11 3.39 11.90 -15.25
N LYS A 12 2.31 11.13 -15.35
CA LYS A 12 0.97 11.64 -15.73
C LYS A 12 0.34 12.52 -14.65
N ALA A 13 0.77 12.39 -13.39
CA ALA A 13 0.34 13.29 -12.33
C ALA A 13 1.06 14.65 -12.46
N THR A 14 0.30 15.73 -12.63
CA THR A 14 0.84 17.06 -12.95
C THR A 14 1.01 17.96 -11.72
N THR A 15 0.45 17.56 -10.58
CA THR A 15 0.59 18.28 -9.30
C THR A 15 1.20 17.40 -8.21
N ARG A 16 1.82 18.03 -7.21
CA ARG A 16 2.37 17.31 -6.04
C ARG A 16 1.30 16.46 -5.33
N GLU A 17 0.08 16.98 -5.25
CA GLU A 17 -1.04 16.25 -4.63
C GLU A 17 -1.43 15.01 -5.45
N GLN A 18 -1.48 15.13 -6.79
CA GLN A 18 -1.76 13.99 -7.66
C GLN A 18 -0.65 12.94 -7.59
N VAL A 19 0.61 13.36 -7.55
CA VAL A 19 1.75 12.43 -7.38
C VAL A 19 1.64 11.69 -6.06
N ARG A 20 1.27 12.39 -4.97
CA ARG A 20 1.03 11.78 -3.66
C ARG A 20 -0.10 10.75 -3.71
N LYS A 21 -1.26 11.11 -4.28
CA LYS A 21 -2.40 10.18 -4.41
C LYS A 21 -2.07 8.96 -5.27
N GLU A 22 -1.35 9.14 -6.36
CA GLU A 22 -0.94 8.04 -7.23
C GLU A 22 0.07 7.11 -6.53
N GLY A 23 1.02 7.66 -5.77
CA GLY A 23 1.94 6.86 -4.95
C GLY A 23 1.23 6.03 -3.89
N ILE A 24 0.26 6.62 -3.18
CA ILE A 24 -0.59 5.91 -2.21
C ILE A 24 -1.36 4.77 -2.90
N LYS A 25 -1.97 5.07 -4.06
CA LYS A 25 -2.72 4.08 -4.84
C LYS A 25 -1.83 2.90 -5.26
N ILE A 26 -0.62 3.17 -5.77
CA ILE A 26 0.35 2.13 -6.14
C ILE A 26 0.73 1.27 -4.92
N ALA A 27 0.94 1.89 -3.75
CA ALA A 27 1.25 1.15 -2.52
C ALA A 27 0.08 0.22 -2.11
N VAL A 28 -1.17 0.72 -2.15
CA VAL A 28 -2.36 -0.07 -1.83
C VAL A 28 -2.56 -1.23 -2.82
N GLU A 29 -2.41 -0.98 -4.12
CA GLU A 29 -2.46 -2.03 -5.16
C GLU A 29 -1.41 -3.11 -4.89
N THR A 30 -0.17 -2.70 -4.59
CA THR A 30 0.93 -3.61 -4.28
C THR A 30 0.62 -4.46 -3.05
N ILE A 31 0.13 -3.86 -1.98
CA ILE A 31 -0.25 -4.57 -0.75
C ILE A 31 -1.34 -5.61 -1.04
N ASN A 32 -2.36 -5.25 -1.81
CA ASN A 32 -3.44 -6.18 -2.15
C ASN A 32 -2.92 -7.37 -2.95
N SER A 33 -2.05 -7.16 -3.94
CA SER A 33 -1.41 -8.27 -4.67
C SER A 33 -0.52 -9.13 -3.77
N LEU A 34 0.22 -8.54 -2.83
CA LEU A 34 1.06 -9.30 -1.89
C LEU A 34 0.22 -10.16 -0.93
N LYS A 35 -0.96 -9.71 -0.53
CA LYS A 35 -1.88 -10.47 0.35
C LYS A 35 -2.42 -11.74 -0.31
N GLU A 36 -2.43 -11.82 -1.64
CA GLU A 36 -2.86 -13.00 -2.39
C GLU A 36 -1.77 -14.07 -2.49
N ILE A 37 -0.53 -13.76 -2.10
CA ILE A 37 0.60 -14.69 -2.17
C ILE A 37 0.61 -15.58 -0.93
N GLU A 38 0.50 -16.89 -1.14
CA GLU A 38 0.59 -17.89 -0.08
C GLU A 38 1.92 -17.76 0.69
N GLY A 39 1.84 -17.75 2.02
CA GLY A 39 2.99 -17.66 2.92
C GLY A 39 3.42 -16.23 3.28
N VAL A 40 2.82 -15.18 2.70
CA VAL A 40 3.03 -13.80 3.15
C VAL A 40 2.29 -13.56 4.47
N ALA A 41 3.03 -13.41 5.56
CA ALA A 41 2.47 -13.26 6.91
C ALA A 41 2.24 -11.80 7.35
N GLY A 42 2.68 -10.82 6.55
CA GLY A 42 2.55 -9.41 6.88
C GLY A 42 3.30 -8.49 5.93
N ILE A 43 3.10 -7.19 6.13
CA ILE A 43 3.70 -6.12 5.34
C ILE A 43 4.48 -5.19 6.26
N HIS A 44 5.71 -4.85 5.86
CA HIS A 44 6.48 -3.78 6.49
C HIS A 44 6.40 -2.53 5.61
N ILE A 45 5.85 -1.44 6.15
CA ILE A 45 5.74 -0.15 5.45
C ILE A 45 6.90 0.75 5.89
N MET A 46 7.75 1.15 4.94
CA MET A 46 8.78 2.16 5.19
C MET A 46 8.23 3.55 4.85
N ALA A 47 8.22 4.45 5.82
CA ALA A 47 7.57 5.76 5.70
C ALA A 47 8.48 6.93 6.09
N ILE A 48 9.75 6.89 5.68
CA ILE A 48 10.73 7.93 5.99
C ILE A 48 10.20 9.31 5.56
N GLU A 49 10.01 10.22 6.52
CA GLU A 49 9.50 11.58 6.32
C GLU A 49 8.06 11.69 5.78
N TRP A 50 7.31 10.59 5.72
CA TRP A 50 5.95 10.48 5.15
C TRP A 50 5.00 9.70 6.09
N GLU A 51 5.29 9.68 7.39
CA GLU A 51 4.60 8.86 8.38
C GLU A 51 3.10 9.17 8.48
N GLU A 52 2.67 10.39 8.16
CA GLU A 52 1.27 10.81 8.21
C GLU A 52 0.38 10.11 7.17
N VAL A 53 0.99 9.52 6.14
CA VAL A 53 0.28 8.81 5.07
C VAL A 53 0.00 7.35 5.44
N VAL A 54 0.74 6.80 6.41
CA VAL A 54 0.65 5.38 6.78
C VAL A 54 -0.77 4.97 7.20
N PRO A 55 -1.52 5.75 8.02
CA PRO A 55 -2.89 5.39 8.36
C PRO A 55 -3.79 5.26 7.13
N GLU A 56 -3.68 6.17 6.16
CA GLU A 56 -4.46 6.15 4.91
C GLU A 56 -4.17 4.89 4.09
N ILE A 57 -2.90 4.49 3.96
CA ILE A 57 -2.52 3.24 3.28
C ILE A 57 -3.09 2.03 4.01
N CYS A 58 -2.96 1.98 5.33
CA CYS A 58 -3.43 0.85 6.13
C CYS A 58 -4.95 0.68 6.08
N GLU A 59 -5.71 1.78 6.16
CA GLU A 59 -7.17 1.75 6.01
C GLU A 59 -7.58 1.31 4.60
N ALA A 60 -7.00 1.92 3.56
CA ALA A 60 -7.33 1.62 2.16
C ALA A 60 -6.96 0.18 1.74
N SER A 61 -5.95 -0.43 2.38
CA SER A 61 -5.53 -1.81 2.12
C SER A 61 -6.18 -2.86 3.05
N GLY A 62 -7.04 -2.41 3.97
CA GLY A 62 -7.69 -3.28 4.95
C GLY A 62 -6.71 -3.91 5.95
N LEU A 63 -5.57 -3.26 6.19
CA LEU A 63 -4.62 -3.62 7.26
C LEU A 63 -5.03 -2.97 8.60
N TYR A 64 -5.92 -1.98 8.57
CA TYR A 64 -6.51 -1.35 9.74
C TYR A 64 -8.05 -1.52 9.78
N PRO A 65 -8.66 -1.83 10.93
CA PRO A 65 -8.01 -2.17 12.20
C PRO A 65 -7.21 -3.46 12.07
N ARG A 66 -6.18 -3.61 12.93
CA ARG A 66 -5.38 -4.84 12.94
C ARG A 66 -6.29 -6.03 13.21
N THR A 67 -6.35 -6.97 12.28
CA THR A 67 -7.11 -8.22 12.43
C THR A 67 -6.65 -8.96 13.68
N SER A 68 -7.61 -9.42 14.48
CA SER A 68 -7.30 -10.22 15.67
C SER A 68 -6.82 -11.61 15.25
N LEU A 69 -5.97 -12.24 16.09
CA LEU A 69 -5.54 -13.62 15.85
C LEU A 69 -6.73 -14.61 15.83
N GLU A 70 -7.82 -14.27 16.50
CA GLU A 70 -9.05 -15.06 16.56
C GLU A 70 -9.80 -15.11 15.22
N GLU A 71 -9.68 -14.06 14.40
CA GLU A 71 -10.29 -13.97 13.07
C GLU A 71 -9.46 -14.71 12.01
N LEU A 72 -8.13 -14.74 12.17
CA LEU A 72 -7.21 -15.44 11.26
C LEU A 72 -7.30 -16.97 11.37
N GLY A 73 -7.67 -17.50 12.54
CA GLY A 73 -7.87 -18.95 12.75
C GLY A 73 -9.22 -19.50 12.26
N ARG A 74 -10.07 -18.66 11.64
CA ARG A 74 -11.40 -19.02 11.14
C ARG A 74 -11.50 -19.06 9.61
N GLN A 75 -10.41 -18.77 8.90
CA GLN A 75 -10.27 -18.95 7.44
C GLN A 75 -9.41 -20.18 7.16
#